data_AF-X1AAH6-F1
#
_entry.id   AF-X1AAH6-F1
#
_cell.length_a   1.000
_cell.length_b   1.000
_cell.length_c   1.000
_cell.angle_alpha   90.00
_cell.angle_beta   90.00
_cell.angle_gamma   90.00
#
_symmetry.space_group_name_H-M   'P 1'
#
loop_
_entity.id
_entity.type
_entity.pdbx_description
1 polymer ?
#
loop_
_entity_poly.entity_id
_entity_poly.type
_entity_poly.pdbx_seq_one_letter_code
_entity_poly.pdbx_strand_id
1 'polypeptide(L)'
;MNKLIIYPIIFLLLIVPVMAAEWDNAGWYDEDTKTITIRNLFILNKLAEYTLTSNTDTCIYDCKAEGTVTLYNKGKLFSNLIFEDKKGKETSIQDYSIYYYFNENYEIDVPDYKETCNDVWNDINETMDK
;
A
#
# COMPACT_ATOMS: atom_id res chain seq x y z
N MET A 1 60.20 -2.27 18.31
CA MET A 1 59.95 -2.36 16.85
C MET A 1 59.32 -3.73 16.65
N ASN A 2 58.01 -3.86 16.41
CA ASN A 2 57.32 -3.44 15.18
C ASN A 2 55.91 -2.88 15.47
N LYS A 3 55.58 -1.81 14.75
CA LYS A 3 54.23 -1.25 14.56
C LYS A 3 53.70 -1.75 13.20
N LEU A 4 52.38 -1.68 13.02
CA LEU A 4 51.57 -1.97 11.81
C LEU A 4 51.26 -3.48 11.64
N ILE A 5 50.02 -3.94 11.40
CA ILE A 5 48.90 -3.44 10.57
C ILE A 5 47.58 -3.98 11.21
N ILE A 6 46.74 -3.18 11.86
CA ILE A 6 45.47 -2.60 11.38
C ILE A 6 44.65 -3.56 10.45
N TYR A 7 43.69 -4.28 11.06
CA TYR A 7 42.47 -4.90 10.49
C TYR A 7 42.63 -6.13 9.55
N PRO A 8 41.86 -7.20 9.82
CA PRO A 8 40.46 -7.22 9.39
C PRO A 8 39.49 -7.59 10.53
N ILE A 9 39.23 -6.64 11.42
CA ILE A 9 37.93 -6.55 12.13
C ILE A 9 36.84 -5.98 11.17
N ILE A 10 37.20 -5.64 9.93
CA ILE A 10 36.31 -5.16 8.85
C ILE A 10 35.57 -6.31 8.15
N PHE A 11 35.89 -7.57 8.45
CA PHE A 11 35.10 -8.71 7.94
C PHE A 11 33.91 -9.08 8.85
N LEU A 12 33.72 -8.37 9.96
CA LEU A 12 32.66 -8.60 10.95
C LEU A 12 31.44 -7.66 10.77
N LEU A 13 31.29 -6.99 9.61
CA LEU A 13 30.30 -5.88 9.51
C LEU A 13 29.33 -5.88 8.32
N LEU A 14 29.35 -6.81 7.34
CA LEU A 14 28.50 -6.63 6.15
C LEU A 14 27.84 -7.89 5.56
N ILE A 15 27.54 -8.90 6.38
CA ILE A 15 26.57 -9.94 5.96
C ILE A 15 25.56 -10.22 7.07
N VAL A 16 24.91 -9.18 7.57
CA VAL A 16 23.49 -9.35 7.89
C VAL A 16 22.78 -9.21 6.55
N PRO A 17 22.22 -10.28 5.96
CA PRO A 17 21.23 -10.06 4.93
C PRO A 17 20.16 -9.17 5.57
N VAL A 18 19.93 -8.00 4.99
CA VAL A 18 18.79 -7.14 5.29
C VAL A 18 17.55 -7.90 4.85
N MET A 19 17.21 -8.96 5.57
CA MET A 19 15.87 -9.47 5.62
C MET A 19 15.20 -8.54 6.61
N ALA A 20 14.51 -7.53 6.09
CA ALA A 20 13.59 -6.71 6.89
C ALA A 20 12.71 -7.68 7.67
N ALA A 21 12.97 -7.78 8.96
CA ALA A 21 12.50 -8.88 9.74
C ALA A 21 11.29 -8.39 10.53
N GLU A 22 10.12 -8.97 10.24
CA GLU A 22 8.80 -8.54 10.75
C GLU A 22 8.70 -8.50 12.30
N TRP A 23 9.70 -9.01 13.02
CA TRP A 23 9.79 -8.98 14.49
C TRP A 23 10.01 -7.59 15.08
N ASP A 24 10.43 -6.61 14.27
CA ASP A 24 10.64 -5.23 14.73
C ASP A 24 9.43 -4.32 14.50
N ASN A 25 8.29 -4.89 14.12
CA ASN A 25 7.05 -4.17 13.96
C ASN A 25 6.26 -4.16 15.27
N ALA A 26 5.79 -2.98 15.66
CA ALA A 26 4.86 -2.83 16.78
C ALA A 26 3.54 -2.23 16.31
N GLY A 27 2.46 -2.63 16.99
CA GLY A 27 1.12 -2.09 16.81
C GLY A 27 0.73 -1.20 17.99
N TRP A 28 0.07 -0.09 17.70
CA TRP A 28 -0.53 0.79 18.70
C TRP A 28 -2.00 0.98 18.37
N TYR A 29 -2.85 0.89 19.39
CA TYR A 29 -4.28 1.08 19.27
C TYR A 29 -4.69 2.39 19.94
N ASP A 30 -5.42 3.22 19.20
CA ASP A 30 -6.04 4.45 19.67
C ASP A 30 -7.55 4.21 19.83
N GLU A 31 -8.04 4.32 21.07
CA GLU A 31 -9.42 4.00 21.41
C GLU A 31 -10.42 5.07 20.95
N ASP A 32 -10.01 6.34 20.90
CA ASP A 32 -10.88 7.47 20.53
C ASP A 32 -11.20 7.42 19.04
N THR A 33 -10.20 7.06 18.23
CA THR A 33 -10.30 6.99 16.76
C THR A 33 -10.50 5.58 16.23
N LYS A 34 -10.53 4.57 17.11
CA LYS A 34 -10.60 3.14 16.77
C LYS A 34 -9.58 2.74 15.69
N THR A 35 -8.37 3.27 15.82
CA THR A 35 -7.31 3.14 14.81
C THR A 35 -6.13 2.33 15.34
N ILE A 36 -5.71 1.34 14.55
CA ILE A 36 -4.48 0.59 14.78
C ILE A 36 -3.41 1.12 13.83
N THR A 37 -2.31 1.63 14.38
CA THR A 37 -1.12 2.00 13.59
C THR A 37 -0.05 0.94 13.77
N ILE A 38 0.53 0.46 12.66
CA ILE A 38 1.70 -0.42 12.67
C ILE A 38 2.91 0.37 12.20
N ARG A 39 4.01 0.31 12.95
CA ARG A 39 5.28 0.97 12.60
C ARG A 39 6.44 0.01 12.77
N ASN A 40 7.46 0.24 11.97
CA ASN A 40 8.77 -0.36 12.19
C ASN A 40 9.49 0.39 13.32
N LEU A 41 9.93 -0.31 14.36
CA LEU A 41 10.57 0.32 15.54
C LEU A 41 11.99 0.83 15.27
N PHE A 42 12.71 0.26 14.30
CA PHE A 42 14.07 0.69 13.97
C PHE A 42 14.12 1.98 13.14
N ILE A 43 13.20 2.14 12.19
CA ILE A 43 13.17 3.26 11.24
C ILE A 43 12.05 4.26 11.59
N LEU A 44 11.17 3.93 12.53
CA LEU A 44 10.01 4.74 12.98
C LEU A 44 8.99 5.07 11.87
N ASN A 45 9.08 4.40 10.73
CA ASN A 45 8.16 4.57 9.60
C ASN A 45 6.83 3.88 9.85
N LYS A 46 5.71 4.54 9.46
CA LYS A 46 4.40 3.90 9.39
C LYS A 46 4.42 2.83 8.30
N LEU A 47 3.91 1.65 8.62
CA LEU A 47 3.79 0.53 7.69
C LEU A 47 2.35 0.38 7.22
N ALA A 48 1.41 0.46 8.17
CA ALA A 48 -0.02 0.38 7.91
C ALA A 48 -0.81 1.15 8.95
N GLU A 49 -2.00 1.58 8.56
CA GLU A 49 -3.00 2.18 9.45
C GLU A 49 -4.35 1.55 9.13
N TYR A 50 -5.01 1.01 10.15
CA TYR A 50 -6.32 0.37 10.05
C TYR A 50 -7.29 1.15 10.93
N THR A 51 -8.42 1.58 10.38
CA THR A 51 -9.46 2.27 11.14
C THR A 51 -10.75 1.48 11.06
N LEU A 52 -11.29 1.10 12.20
CA LEU A 52 -12.61 0.45 12.27
C LEU A 52 -13.70 1.53 12.09
N THR A 53 -14.46 1.43 11.00
CA THR A 53 -15.53 2.40 10.72
C THR A 53 -16.88 1.92 11.25
N SER A 54 -17.13 0.61 11.22
CA SER A 54 -18.35 0.02 11.75
C SER A 54 -18.11 -1.44 12.16
N ASN A 55 -18.84 -1.91 13.16
CA ASN A 55 -18.93 -3.32 13.48
C ASN A 55 -20.32 -3.63 14.05
N THR A 56 -20.77 -4.87 13.89
CA THR A 56 -21.94 -5.36 14.61
C THR A 56 -21.62 -5.42 16.11
N ASP A 57 -22.42 -4.73 16.94
CA ASP A 57 -22.23 -4.68 18.41
C ASP A 57 -22.39 -6.04 19.08
N THR A 58 -23.32 -6.85 18.57
CA THR A 58 -23.56 -8.21 19.07
C THR A 58 -23.61 -9.18 17.89
N CYS A 59 -22.68 -10.14 17.90
CA CYS A 59 -22.59 -11.17 16.88
C CYS A 59 -23.43 -12.39 17.27
N ILE A 60 -24.60 -12.57 16.62
CA ILE A 60 -25.47 -13.75 16.76
C ILE A 60 -25.59 -14.48 15.42
N TYR A 61 -25.90 -13.76 14.33
CA TYR A 61 -25.90 -14.22 12.94
C TYR A 61 -25.37 -13.09 12.05
N ASP A 62 -24.70 -13.42 10.93
CA ASP A 62 -24.23 -12.48 9.90
C ASP A 62 -23.42 -11.28 10.40
N CYS A 63 -22.36 -11.56 11.14
CA CYS A 63 -21.53 -10.54 11.76
C CYS A 63 -20.65 -9.84 10.73
N LYS A 64 -20.54 -8.51 10.87
CA LYS A 64 -19.84 -7.67 9.91
C LYS A 64 -18.96 -6.66 10.63
N ALA A 65 -17.78 -6.45 10.09
CA ALA A 65 -16.90 -5.34 10.42
C ALA A 65 -16.48 -4.65 9.12
N GLU A 66 -16.47 -3.34 9.13
CA GLU A 66 -15.96 -2.51 8.05
C GLU A 66 -14.89 -1.59 8.60
N GLY A 67 -13.90 -1.33 7.76
CA GLY A 67 -12.85 -0.40 8.10
C GLY A 67 -12.14 0.09 6.86
N THR A 68 -11.35 1.13 7.07
CA THR A 68 -10.39 1.61 6.08
C THR A 68 -9.01 1.12 6.44
N VAL A 69 -8.20 0.92 5.41
CA VAL A 69 -6.81 0.49 5.57
C VAL A 69 -5.94 1.29 4.61
N THR A 70 -4.90 1.89 5.17
CA THR A 70 -3.87 2.59 4.42
C THR A 70 -2.57 1.82 4.56
N LEU A 71 -2.11 1.25 3.45
CA LEU A 71 -0.80 0.60 3.39
C LEU A 71 0.22 1.59 2.87
N TYR A 72 1.21 1.94 3.69
CA TYR A 72 2.28 2.86 3.30
C TYR A 72 3.42 2.13 2.56
N ASN A 73 3.43 0.79 2.62
CA ASN A 73 4.34 -0.08 1.90
C ASN A 73 3.57 -1.25 1.26
N LYS A 74 4.13 -1.84 0.20
CA LYS A 74 3.53 -3.03 -0.43
C LYS A 74 3.48 -4.18 0.57
N GLY A 75 2.31 -4.78 0.76
CA GLY A 75 2.09 -5.87 1.73
C GLY A 75 0.74 -6.55 1.54
N LYS A 76 0.48 -7.57 2.37
CA LYS A 76 -0.83 -8.24 2.44
C LYS A 76 -1.74 -7.45 3.36
N LEU A 77 -2.98 -7.23 2.93
CA LEU A 77 -4.01 -6.54 3.73
C LEU A 77 -4.43 -7.34 4.96
N PHE A 78 -4.69 -8.64 4.74
CA PHE A 78 -5.03 -9.61 5.79
C PHE A 78 -4.27 -10.91 5.56
N SER A 79 -3.73 -11.49 6.64
CA SER A 79 -3.12 -12.81 6.65
C SER A 79 -3.30 -13.45 8.02
N ASN A 80 -3.55 -14.76 8.07
CA ASN A 80 -3.69 -15.53 9.32
C ASN A 80 -4.66 -14.87 10.31
N LEU A 81 -5.89 -14.56 9.85
CA LEU A 81 -6.91 -13.95 10.72
C LEU A 81 -7.21 -14.89 11.89
N ILE A 82 -6.90 -14.41 13.10
CA ILE A 82 -7.23 -15.05 14.36
C ILE A 82 -8.31 -14.20 15.02
N PHE A 83 -9.38 -14.84 15.46
CA PHE A 83 -10.48 -14.20 16.15
C PHE A 83 -10.47 -14.61 17.62
N GLU A 84 -10.98 -13.77 18.50
CA GLU A 84 -11.15 -14.09 19.91
C GLU A 84 -12.62 -14.45 20.17
N ASP A 85 -12.87 -15.58 20.86
CA ASP A 85 -14.21 -15.94 21.28
C ASP A 85 -14.67 -15.15 22.52
N LYS A 86 -15.93 -15.32 22.93
CA LYS A 86 -16.51 -14.65 24.11
C LYS A 86 -15.81 -14.99 25.44
N LYS A 87 -14.92 -15.98 25.45
CA LYS A 87 -14.16 -16.44 26.63
C LYS A 87 -12.70 -15.98 26.56
N GLY A 88 -12.33 -15.17 25.58
CA GLY A 88 -10.95 -14.72 25.40
C GLY A 88 -10.05 -15.72 24.70
N LYS A 89 -10.61 -16.75 24.06
CA LYS A 89 -9.81 -17.80 23.42
C LYS A 89 -9.65 -17.51 21.94
N GLU A 90 -8.42 -17.58 21.46
CA GLU A 90 -8.11 -17.59 20.03
C GLU A 90 -8.85 -18.73 19.32
N THR A 91 -9.54 -18.38 18.26
CA THR A 91 -10.31 -19.28 17.41
C THR A 91 -10.17 -18.87 15.95
N SER A 92 -10.24 -19.86 15.07
CA SER A 92 -10.35 -19.62 13.63
C SER A 92 -11.82 -19.65 13.25
N ILE A 93 -12.30 -18.60 12.59
CA ILE A 93 -13.60 -18.64 11.92
C ILE A 93 -13.39 -19.43 10.62
N GLN A 94 -14.19 -20.47 10.40
CA GLN A 94 -14.08 -21.33 9.23
C GLN A 94 -14.78 -20.75 8.00
N ASP A 95 -15.78 -19.89 8.22
CA ASP A 95 -16.62 -19.33 7.16
C ASP A 95 -16.67 -17.81 7.29
N TYR A 96 -15.79 -17.13 6.57
CA TYR A 96 -15.78 -15.68 6.45
C TYR A 96 -15.46 -15.28 5.01
N SER A 97 -16.00 -14.13 4.60
CA SER A 97 -15.71 -13.52 3.32
C SER A 97 -15.07 -12.15 3.54
N ILE A 98 -14.00 -11.86 2.80
CA ILE A 98 -13.33 -10.55 2.81
C ILE A 98 -13.65 -9.87 1.48
N TYR A 99 -14.17 -8.65 1.54
CA TYR A 99 -14.45 -7.81 0.38
C TYR A 99 -13.54 -6.60 0.41
N TYR A 100 -12.93 -6.27 -0.72
CA TYR A 100 -12.10 -5.09 -0.88
C TYR A 100 -12.74 -4.12 -1.85
N TYR A 101 -12.80 -2.85 -1.45
CA TYR A 101 -13.19 -1.74 -2.32
C TYR A 101 -11.97 -0.85 -2.50
N PHE A 102 -11.49 -0.75 -3.73
CA PHE A 102 -10.35 0.09 -4.09
C PHE A 102 -10.85 1.36 -4.77
N ASN A 103 -10.36 2.51 -4.31
CA ASN A 103 -10.46 3.77 -5.06
C ASN A 103 -9.07 4.04 -5.63
N GLU A 104 -8.92 3.85 -6.94
CA GLU A 104 -7.70 4.18 -7.66
C GLU A 104 -7.89 5.51 -8.40
N ASN A 105 -7.06 6.50 -8.07
CA ASN A 105 -6.97 7.73 -8.84
C ASN A 105 -5.91 7.52 -9.93
N TYR A 106 -6.28 7.68 -11.19
CA TYR A 106 -5.35 7.64 -12.32
C TYR A 106 -5.49 8.91 -13.15
N GLU A 107 -4.36 9.38 -13.69
CA GLU A 107 -4.33 10.46 -14.68
C GLU A 107 -4.41 9.83 -16.07
N ILE A 108 -5.27 10.38 -16.93
CA ILE A 108 -5.42 9.95 -18.32
C ILE A 108 -4.93 11.09 -19.21
N ASP A 109 -3.93 10.81 -20.05
CA ASP A 109 -3.56 11.72 -21.12
C ASP A 109 -4.66 11.71 -22.17
N VAL A 110 -5.48 12.78 -22.19
CA VAL A 110 -6.50 12.98 -23.20
C VAL A 110 -5.82 13.62 -24.42
N PRO A 111 -5.75 12.95 -25.58
CA PRO A 111 -5.18 13.55 -26.77
C PRO A 111 -5.98 14.79 -27.19
N ASP A 112 -5.29 15.91 -27.30
CA ASP A 112 -5.85 17.18 -27.75
C ASP A 112 -5.90 17.19 -29.29
N TYR A 113 -7.09 17.13 -29.85
CA TYR A 113 -7.30 17.16 -31.30
C TYR A 113 -7.63 18.59 -31.72
N LYS A 114 -6.81 19.13 -32.65
CA LYS A 114 -7.08 20.42 -33.28
C LYS A 114 -7.51 20.21 -34.73
N GLU A 115 -8.67 20.74 -35.10
CA GLU A 115 -9.07 20.82 -36.49
C GLU A 115 -8.13 21.77 -37.24
N THR A 116 -7.37 21.22 -38.19
CA THR A 116 -6.59 22.00 -39.17
C THR A 116 -7.34 22.03 -40.49
N CYS A 117 -7.90 23.19 -40.84
CA CYS A 117 -8.31 23.45 -42.21
C CYS A 117 -7.06 23.72 -43.05
N ASN A 118 -6.77 22.83 -44.00
CA ASN A 118 -5.78 23.08 -45.04
C ASN A 118 -6.50 23.76 -46.20
N ASP A 119 -6.23 25.04 -46.43
CA ASP A 119 -6.69 25.73 -47.62
C ASP A 119 -6.04 25.10 -48.85
N VAL A 120 -6.82 24.35 -49.64
CA VAL A 120 -6.38 23.81 -50.93
C VAL A 120 -6.41 24.95 -51.95
N TRP A 121 -5.37 25.79 -51.96
CA TRP A 121 -5.09 26.67 -53.09
C TRP A 121 -4.15 25.94 -54.05
N ASN A 122 -4.71 25.08 -54.88
CA ASN A 122 -4.01 24.58 -56.06
C ASN A 122 -4.50 25.35 -57.28
N ASP A 123 -3.65 26.32 -57.67
CA ASP A 123 -3.33 26.75 -59.03
C ASP A 123 -4.45 26.63 -60.07
N ILE A 124 -5.20 27.72 -60.22
CA ILE A 124 -5.88 28.03 -61.48
C ILE A 124 -4.75 28.29 -62.50
N ASN A 125 -4.29 27.25 -63.19
CA ASN A 125 -3.39 27.38 -64.33
C ASN A 125 -4.11 28.24 -65.38
N GLU A 126 -3.66 29.48 -65.53
CA GLU A 126 -3.96 30.35 -66.66
C GLU A 126 -3.47 29.67 -67.95
N THR A 127 -4.33 28.90 -68.61
CA THR A 127 -4.20 28.67 -70.05
C THR A 127 -4.50 29.98 -70.77
N MET A 128 -3.48 30.84 -70.90
CA MET A 128 -3.46 31.85 -71.94
C MET A 128 -3.04 31.17 -73.25
N ASP A 129 -4.05 30.85 -74.06
CA ASP A 129 -3.89 30.49 -75.46
C ASP A 129 -3.23 31.62 -76.28
N LYS A 130 -2.58 31.21 -77.37
CA LYS A 130 -1.81 31.98 -78.34
C LYS A 130 -2.51 33.19 -78.95
#